data_AF-I2CQT3-F1
#
_entry.id   AF-I2CQT3-F1
#
_cell.length_a   1.000
_cell.length_b   1.000
_cell.length_c   1.000
_cell.angle_alpha   90.00
_cell.angle_beta   90.00
_cell.angle_gamma   90.00
#
_symmetry.space_group_name_H-M   'P 1'
#
loop_
_entity.id
_entity.type
_entity.pdbx_description
1 polymer ?
#
loop_
_entity_poly.entity_id
_entity_poly.type
_entity_poly.pdbx_seq_one_letter_code
_entity_poly.pdbx_strand_id
1 'polypeptide(L)'
;MRDHTTYQGPREAAGIIEYTLDWLERHGAAPEVNQLLSPETYEEECAGPVICVLAALPHLLDTGKKGREDYLAVLMEVAQKNRKAPFRLFWSEAGAQSAAEEALGLTFGFPAVAALSKDKHVFATFKGAFHAASISSFLVGLTTGKESTAPLPPGALKVVKATAWDGREPPVVEEEEFSLEDIMAEEL
;
A
#
# COMPACT_ATOMS: atom_id res chain seq x y z
N MET A 1 39.97 11.53 -2.55
CA MET A 1 39.55 10.26 -3.17
C MET A 1 38.69 9.55 -2.14
N ARG A 2 37.53 9.02 -2.56
CA ARG A 2 36.29 8.83 -1.81
C ARG A 2 36.44 8.03 -0.50
N ASP A 3 35.89 8.58 0.58
CA ASP A 3 35.69 7.89 1.86
C ASP A 3 34.40 7.06 1.76
N HIS A 4 34.51 5.75 1.98
CA HIS A 4 33.40 4.80 1.94
C HIS A 4 33.13 4.34 3.37
N THR A 5 32.10 4.87 4.01
CA THR A 5 31.64 4.36 5.30
C THR A 5 30.81 3.09 5.09
N THR A 6 31.51 1.96 5.08
CA THR A 6 30.90 0.61 5.08
C THR A 6 30.18 0.36 6.40
N TYR A 7 28.88 0.06 6.33
CA TYR A 7 28.05 -0.37 7.45
C TYR A 7 28.64 -1.62 8.15
N GLN A 8 28.81 -1.56 9.48
CA GLN A 8 29.41 -2.61 10.33
C GLN A 8 28.40 -3.22 11.34
N GLY A 9 27.10 -3.20 11.02
CA GLY A 9 26.08 -3.82 11.88
C GLY A 9 25.98 -5.34 11.69
N PRO A 10 25.58 -6.12 12.71
CA PRO A 10 25.41 -7.57 12.59
C PRO A 10 24.32 -7.93 11.56
N ARG A 11 24.61 -8.84 10.64
CA ARG A 11 23.70 -9.31 9.57
C ARG A 11 22.85 -10.52 10.00
N GLU A 12 22.47 -10.57 11.27
CA GLU A 12 21.74 -11.68 11.87
C GLU A 12 20.36 -11.21 12.32
N ALA A 13 19.34 -12.07 12.21
CA ALA A 13 17.94 -11.73 12.52
C ALA A 13 17.76 -11.11 13.92
N ALA A 14 18.62 -11.48 14.88
CA ALA A 14 18.66 -10.91 16.22
C ALA A 14 18.99 -9.41 16.24
N GLY A 15 19.92 -8.94 15.38
CA GLY A 15 20.28 -7.51 15.29
C GLY A 15 19.19 -6.65 14.68
N ILE A 16 18.35 -7.22 13.81
CA ILE A 16 17.16 -6.56 13.27
C ILE A 16 16.10 -6.42 14.36
N ILE A 17 15.88 -7.47 15.15
CA ILE A 17 14.92 -7.44 16.28
C ILE A 17 15.38 -6.42 17.32
N GLU A 18 16.66 -6.41 17.69
CA GLU A 18 17.20 -5.48 18.68
C GLU A 18 17.17 -4.03 18.22
N TYR A 19 17.48 -3.75 16.94
CA TYR A 19 17.29 -2.43 16.34
C TYR A 19 15.81 -2.01 16.28
N THR A 20 14.92 -2.95 15.96
CA THR A 20 13.47 -2.70 15.89
C THR A 20 12.92 -2.39 17.28
N LEU A 21 13.33 -3.14 18.30
CA LEU A 21 12.95 -2.90 19.70
C LEU A 21 13.50 -1.57 20.22
N ASP A 22 14.77 -1.25 19.98
CA ASP A 22 15.37 0.03 20.37
C ASP A 22 14.72 1.23 19.63
N TRP A 23 14.34 1.05 18.37
CA TRP A 23 13.59 2.06 17.62
C TRP A 23 12.17 2.26 18.16
N LEU A 24 11.45 1.17 18.47
CA LEU A 24 10.11 1.18 19.06
C LEU A 24 10.09 1.79 20.46
N GLU A 25 11.10 1.51 21.28
CA GLU A 25 11.27 2.10 22.62
C GLU A 25 11.52 3.61 22.54
N ARG A 26 12.29 4.07 21.56
CA ARG A 26 12.64 5.49 21.39
C ARG A 26 11.54 6.32 20.71
N HIS A 27 10.73 5.73 19.84
CA HIS A 27 9.77 6.45 18.99
C HIS A 27 8.29 6.09 19.22
N GLY A 28 8.03 5.10 20.08
CA GLY A 28 6.71 4.49 20.26
C GLY A 28 6.45 3.38 19.24
N ALA A 29 5.36 2.61 19.42
CA ALA A 29 4.97 1.57 18.47
C ALA A 29 4.86 2.16 17.05
N ALA A 30 5.56 1.54 16.10
CA ALA A 30 5.50 1.94 14.69
C ALA A 30 4.04 1.88 14.24
N PRO A 31 3.50 2.93 13.62
CA PRO A 31 2.17 2.83 13.06
C PRO A 31 2.16 1.77 11.96
N GLU A 32 1.23 0.83 12.07
CA GLU A 32 1.11 -0.29 11.14
C GLU A 32 0.41 0.15 9.85
N VAL A 33 0.97 -0.26 8.71
CA VAL A 33 0.37 -0.12 7.38
C VAL A 33 0.15 -1.54 6.87
N ASN A 34 -1.03 -2.08 7.17
CA ASN A 34 -1.32 -3.50 6.94
C ASN A 34 -1.71 -3.77 5.48
N GLN A 35 -1.27 -4.90 4.94
CA GLN A 35 -1.74 -5.33 3.63
C GLN A 35 -3.21 -5.73 3.73
N LEU A 36 -4.04 -5.29 2.79
CA LEU A 36 -5.44 -5.65 2.73
C LEU A 36 -5.60 -7.05 2.13
N LEU A 37 -5.68 -8.05 3.01
CA LEU A 37 -5.65 -9.47 2.63
C LEU A 37 -7.00 -10.14 2.64
N SER A 38 -8.00 -9.60 3.35
CA SER A 38 -9.26 -10.28 3.51
C SER A 38 -10.43 -9.34 3.80
N PRO A 39 -11.66 -9.76 3.47
CA PRO A 39 -12.87 -9.02 3.82
C PRO A 39 -12.98 -8.81 5.33
N GLU A 40 -12.60 -9.81 6.12
CA GLU A 40 -12.73 -9.77 7.58
C GLU A 40 -11.88 -8.63 8.18
N THR A 41 -10.63 -8.46 7.72
CA THR A 41 -9.77 -7.36 8.16
C THR A 41 -10.37 -6.00 7.82
N TYR A 42 -10.93 -5.83 6.61
CA TYR A 42 -11.63 -4.60 6.23
C TYR A 42 -12.86 -4.35 7.11
N GLU A 43 -13.66 -5.38 7.32
CA GLU A 43 -14.91 -5.27 8.08
C GLU A 43 -14.66 -4.86 9.54
N GLU A 44 -13.62 -5.44 10.16
CA GLU A 44 -13.24 -5.18 11.55
C GLU A 44 -12.56 -3.81 11.71
N GLU A 45 -11.51 -3.54 10.94
CA GLU A 45 -10.70 -2.33 11.13
C GLU A 45 -11.40 -1.06 10.65
N CYS A 46 -12.30 -1.17 9.67
CA CYS A 46 -13.07 -0.03 9.15
C CYS A 46 -14.45 0.12 9.81
N ALA A 47 -14.71 -0.61 10.90
CA ALA A 47 -15.93 -0.45 11.67
C ALA A 47 -15.92 0.86 12.49
N GLY A 48 -17.10 1.50 12.56
CA GLY A 48 -17.30 2.68 13.40
C GLY A 48 -16.76 3.99 12.82
N PRO A 49 -16.50 5.01 13.67
CA PRO A 49 -16.20 6.38 13.24
C PRO A 49 -14.73 6.57 12.85
N VAL A 50 -14.20 5.68 12.00
CA VAL A 50 -12.84 5.73 11.45
C VAL A 50 -12.86 6.12 9.97
N ILE A 51 -11.72 6.59 9.48
CA ILE A 51 -11.46 6.78 8.05
C ILE A 51 -10.41 5.76 7.64
N CYS A 52 -10.81 4.83 6.78
CA CYS A 52 -9.91 3.85 6.20
C CYS A 52 -9.27 4.41 4.94
N VAL A 53 -7.96 4.28 4.84
CA VAL A 53 -7.16 4.73 3.71
C VAL A 53 -6.64 3.50 3.02
N LEU A 54 -6.96 3.34 1.73
CA LEU A 54 -6.44 2.27 0.88
C LEU A 54 -5.46 2.86 -0.12
N ALA A 55 -4.22 2.41 -0.06
CA ALA A 55 -3.21 2.68 -1.08
C ALA A 55 -3.03 1.46 -2.00
N ALA A 56 -3.43 1.59 -3.25
CA ALA A 56 -3.12 0.60 -4.27
C ALA A 56 -1.74 0.90 -4.85
N LEU A 57 -0.79 -0.02 -4.64
CA LEU A 57 0.60 0.10 -5.07
C LEU A 57 0.81 -0.63 -6.40
N PRO A 58 1.79 -0.23 -7.24
CA PRO A 58 2.13 -0.97 -8.44
C PRO A 58 2.40 -2.46 -8.18
N HIS A 59 2.23 -3.25 -9.23
CA HIS A 59 2.48 -4.68 -9.16
C HIS A 59 3.95 -4.96 -8.84
N LEU A 60 4.25 -6.03 -8.10
CA LEU A 60 5.62 -6.32 -7.67
C LEU A 60 6.59 -6.46 -8.85
N LEU A 61 6.10 -7.03 -9.97
CA LEU A 61 6.86 -7.19 -11.22
C LEU A 61 7.31 -5.86 -11.84
N ASP A 62 6.58 -4.77 -11.61
CA ASP A 62 6.88 -3.47 -12.25
C ASP A 62 7.96 -2.71 -11.49
N THR A 63 8.02 -2.89 -10.17
CA THR A 63 8.86 -2.05 -9.28
C THR A 63 9.91 -2.83 -8.51
N GLY A 64 9.81 -4.16 -8.50
CA GLY A 64 10.57 -5.04 -7.62
C GLY A 64 10.28 -4.79 -6.14
N LYS A 65 10.98 -5.53 -5.29
CA LYS A 65 10.91 -5.39 -3.82
C LYS A 65 11.26 -3.97 -3.39
N LYS A 66 12.36 -3.41 -3.92
CA LYS A 66 12.83 -2.07 -3.53
C LYS A 66 11.77 -1.00 -3.76
N GLY A 67 11.14 -0.97 -4.94
CA GLY A 67 10.12 0.04 -5.23
C GLY A 67 8.89 -0.09 -4.34
N ARG A 68 8.47 -1.34 -4.02
CA ARG A 68 7.41 -1.58 -3.02
C ARG A 68 7.80 -1.06 -1.64
N GLU A 69 9.00 -1.37 -1.15
CA GLU A 69 9.49 -0.89 0.14
C GLU A 69 9.54 0.65 0.19
N ASP A 70 9.95 1.30 -0.89
CA ASP A 70 9.98 2.77 -1.00
C ASP A 70 8.56 3.37 -0.89
N TYR A 71 7.53 2.75 -1.52
CA TYR A 71 6.14 3.17 -1.34
C TYR A 71 5.58 2.92 0.07
N LEU A 72 5.92 1.77 0.67
CA LEU A 72 5.52 1.45 2.04
C LEU A 72 6.15 2.43 3.04
N ALA A 73 7.40 2.85 2.83
CA ALA A 73 8.05 3.87 3.65
C ALA A 73 7.29 5.22 3.62
N VAL A 74 6.80 5.63 2.44
CA VAL A 74 5.94 6.82 2.31
C VAL A 74 4.66 6.67 3.14
N LEU A 75 3.99 5.52 3.06
CA LEU A 75 2.76 5.26 3.82
C LEU A 75 3.01 5.21 5.33
N MET A 76 4.13 4.63 5.77
CA MET A 76 4.53 4.65 7.17
C MET A 76 4.75 6.08 7.67
N GLU A 77 5.38 6.95 6.87
CA GLU A 77 5.54 8.36 7.22
C GLU A 77 4.19 9.08 7.34
N VAL A 78 3.23 8.79 6.44
CA VAL A 78 1.85 9.30 6.55
C VAL A 78 1.22 8.83 7.86
N ALA A 79 1.33 7.54 8.18
CA ALA A 79 0.77 6.97 9.39
C ALA A 79 1.37 7.63 10.65
N GLN A 80 2.69 7.86 10.67
CA GLN A 80 3.39 8.54 11.77
C GLN A 80 2.92 9.99 11.93
N LYS A 81 2.84 10.74 10.84
CA LYS A 81 2.38 12.14 10.84
C LYS A 81 0.95 12.29 11.34
N ASN A 82 0.11 11.29 11.11
CA ASN A 82 -1.31 11.33 11.44
C ASN A 82 -1.71 10.38 12.59
N ARG A 83 -0.77 9.90 13.40
CA ARG A 83 -1.01 8.91 14.47
C ARG A 83 -2.09 9.26 15.51
N LYS A 84 -2.46 10.53 15.63
CA LYS A 84 -3.50 11.02 16.55
C LYS A 84 -4.89 11.09 15.90
N ALA A 85 -4.97 10.96 14.57
CA ALA A 85 -6.21 10.99 13.83
C ALA A 85 -6.80 9.57 13.73
N PRO A 86 -8.12 9.42 13.52
CA PRO A 86 -8.79 8.12 13.43
C PRO A 86 -8.59 7.49 12.04
N PHE A 87 -7.34 7.44 11.57
CA PHE A 87 -6.99 6.84 10.28
C PHE A 87 -6.53 5.41 10.45
N ARG A 88 -7.02 4.53 9.57
CA ARG A 88 -6.55 3.14 9.42
C ARG A 88 -5.97 3.01 8.02
N LEU A 89 -4.67 2.77 7.92
CA LEU A 89 -3.97 2.73 6.64
C LEU A 89 -3.78 1.27 6.21
N PHE A 90 -4.22 1.00 4.98
CA PHE A 90 -4.03 -0.26 4.28
C PHE A 90 -3.30 -0.03 2.98
N TRP A 91 -2.63 -1.07 2.51
CA TRP A 91 -2.15 -1.13 1.15
C TRP A 91 -2.59 -2.43 0.46
N SER A 92 -2.73 -2.39 -0.86
CA SER A 92 -2.92 -3.58 -1.69
C SER A 92 -2.00 -3.49 -2.91
N GLU A 93 -1.64 -4.65 -3.46
CA GLU A 93 -1.06 -4.69 -4.79
C GLU A 93 -2.15 -4.37 -5.83
N ALA A 94 -1.78 -3.62 -6.86
CA ALA A 94 -2.63 -3.34 -8.01
C ALA A 94 -3.20 -4.63 -8.59
N GLY A 95 -4.52 -4.70 -8.74
CA GLY A 95 -5.22 -5.86 -9.26
C GLY A 95 -5.54 -6.93 -8.21
N ALA A 96 -4.95 -6.88 -7.02
CA ALA A 96 -5.31 -7.81 -5.94
C ALA A 96 -6.70 -7.52 -5.36
N GLN A 97 -7.20 -6.29 -5.50
CA GLN A 97 -8.50 -5.85 -4.99
C GLN A 97 -9.30 -5.09 -6.06
N SER A 98 -9.37 -5.61 -7.30
CA SER A 98 -9.92 -4.88 -8.47
C SER A 98 -11.31 -4.29 -8.25
N ALA A 99 -12.23 -5.02 -7.61
CA ALA A 99 -13.58 -4.51 -7.34
C ALA A 99 -13.58 -3.33 -6.36
N ALA A 100 -12.69 -3.34 -5.36
CA ALA A 100 -12.51 -2.22 -4.44
C ALA A 100 -11.82 -1.03 -5.14
N GLU A 101 -10.83 -1.29 -6.00
CA GLU A 101 -10.15 -0.28 -6.81
C GLU A 101 -11.13 0.44 -7.73
N GLU A 102 -12.00 -0.29 -8.43
CA GLU A 102 -13.04 0.29 -9.28
C GLU A 102 -14.04 1.13 -8.47
N ALA A 103 -14.55 0.60 -7.36
CA ALA A 103 -15.49 1.30 -6.50
C ALA A 103 -14.92 2.61 -5.91
N LEU A 104 -13.60 2.68 -5.71
CA LEU A 104 -12.88 3.85 -5.20
C LEU A 104 -12.28 4.73 -6.30
N GLY A 105 -12.50 4.38 -7.58
CA GLY A 105 -12.01 5.14 -8.72
C GLY A 105 -10.48 5.17 -8.83
N LEU A 106 -9.80 4.07 -8.50
CA LEU A 106 -8.34 3.94 -8.50
C LEU A 106 -7.76 3.43 -9.83
N THR A 107 -8.59 3.31 -10.88
CA THR A 107 -8.22 2.68 -12.16
C THR A 107 -7.41 3.56 -13.11
N PHE A 108 -7.02 4.77 -12.71
CA PHE A 108 -6.28 5.72 -13.54
C PHE A 108 -4.76 5.49 -13.56
N GLY A 109 -4.27 4.50 -12.82
CA GLY A 109 -2.86 4.15 -12.71
C GLY A 109 -2.36 4.12 -11.27
N PHE A 110 -1.23 3.45 -11.05
CA PHE A 110 -0.67 3.20 -9.73
C PHE A 110 0.69 3.90 -9.55
N PRO A 111 1.06 4.33 -8.33
CA PRO A 111 0.31 4.18 -7.08
C PRO A 111 -0.90 5.13 -6.99
N ALA A 112 -1.95 4.68 -6.31
CA ALA A 112 -3.17 5.46 -6.09
C ALA A 112 -3.64 5.33 -4.63
N VAL A 113 -4.31 6.36 -4.12
CA VAL A 113 -4.83 6.38 -2.74
C VAL A 113 -6.28 6.80 -2.73
N ALA A 114 -7.11 6.13 -1.94
CA ALA A 114 -8.42 6.61 -1.56
C ALA A 114 -8.59 6.54 -0.05
N ALA A 115 -9.45 7.40 0.47
CA ALA A 115 -9.91 7.36 1.85
C ALA A 115 -11.42 7.18 1.86
N LEU A 116 -11.93 6.37 2.77
CA LEU A 116 -13.34 6.04 2.86
C LEU A 116 -13.80 5.99 4.32
N SER A 117 -15.06 6.31 4.54
CA SER A 117 -15.74 6.11 5.81
C SER A 117 -16.91 5.17 5.56
N LYS A 118 -16.79 3.97 6.12
CA LYS A 118 -17.81 2.93 5.99
C LYS A 118 -19.11 3.35 6.67
N ASP A 119 -19.02 3.92 7.88
CA ASP A 119 -20.16 4.42 8.66
C ASP A 119 -20.91 5.55 7.93
N LYS A 120 -20.18 6.45 7.27
CA LYS A 120 -20.77 7.58 6.53
C LYS A 120 -21.13 7.24 5.08
N HIS A 121 -20.81 6.05 4.59
CA HIS A 121 -21.04 5.63 3.20
C HIS A 121 -20.49 6.62 2.17
N VAL A 122 -19.27 7.10 2.39
CA VAL A 122 -18.59 8.05 1.49
C VAL A 122 -17.13 7.68 1.29
N PHE A 123 -16.56 8.11 0.17
CA PHE A 123 -15.14 8.00 -0.13
C PHE A 123 -14.61 9.27 -0.81
N ALA A 124 -13.30 9.40 -0.87
CA ALA A 124 -12.59 10.40 -1.66
C ALA A 124 -11.32 9.78 -2.23
N THR A 125 -11.06 10.06 -3.49
CA THR A 125 -9.86 9.62 -4.19
C THR A 125 -8.81 10.73 -4.14
N PHE A 126 -7.61 10.40 -3.69
CA PHE A 126 -6.49 11.34 -3.66
C PHE A 126 -6.00 11.64 -5.07
N LYS A 127 -5.89 12.93 -5.40
CA LYS A 127 -5.36 13.42 -6.67
C LYS A 127 -4.12 14.27 -6.40
N GLY A 128 -2.95 13.68 -6.51
CA GLY A 128 -1.70 14.38 -6.27
C GLY A 128 -0.48 13.46 -6.35
N ALA A 129 0.70 14.03 -6.09
CA ALA A 129 1.93 13.26 -6.04
C ALA A 129 1.93 12.31 -4.83
N PHE A 130 2.43 11.09 -5.03
CA PHE A 130 2.53 10.06 -3.98
C PHE A 130 3.70 10.37 -3.02
N HIS A 131 3.51 11.40 -2.20
CA HIS A 131 4.45 11.85 -1.18
C HIS A 131 3.73 12.07 0.14
N ALA A 132 4.41 11.76 1.24
CA ALA A 132 3.80 11.75 2.57
C ALA A 132 3.14 13.08 2.96
N ALA A 133 3.74 14.21 2.58
CA ALA A 133 3.17 15.53 2.82
C ALA A 133 1.84 15.72 2.08
N SER A 134 1.79 15.38 0.79
CA SER A 134 0.59 15.56 -0.05
C SER A 134 -0.57 14.69 0.40
N ILE A 135 -0.33 13.40 0.67
CA ILE A 135 -1.39 12.51 1.16
C ILE A 135 -1.79 12.88 2.60
N SER A 136 -0.86 13.30 3.47
CA SER A 136 -1.24 13.82 4.80
C SER A 136 -2.13 15.07 4.71
N SER A 137 -1.83 16.02 3.82
CA SER A 137 -2.65 17.20 3.61
C SER A 137 -4.06 16.83 3.13
N PHE A 138 -4.17 15.88 2.22
CA PHE A 138 -5.46 15.33 1.78
C PHE A 138 -6.26 14.72 2.94
N LEU A 139 -5.63 13.87 3.77
CA LEU A 139 -6.31 13.25 4.91
C LEU A 139 -6.78 14.29 5.95
N VAL A 140 -5.96 15.31 6.23
CA VAL A 140 -6.36 16.44 7.09
C VAL A 140 -7.47 17.27 6.43
N GLY A 141 -7.45 17.41 5.12
CA GLY A 141 -8.50 18.07 4.36
C GLY A 141 -9.85 17.35 4.51
N LEU A 142 -9.87 16.02 4.55
CA LEU A 142 -11.09 15.24 4.82
C LEU A 142 -11.65 15.45 6.23
N THR A 143 -10.78 15.51 7.24
CA THR A 143 -11.24 15.73 8.63
C THR A 143 -11.71 17.16 8.88
N THR A 144 -11.21 18.12 8.10
CA THR A 144 -11.59 19.54 8.18
C THR A 144 -12.67 19.96 7.17
N GLY A 145 -13.18 19.03 6.36
CA GLY A 145 -14.23 19.28 5.38
C GLY A 145 -13.79 20.08 4.14
N LYS A 146 -12.48 20.16 3.87
CA LYS A 146 -11.91 20.84 2.70
C LYS A 146 -11.87 19.96 1.45
N GLU A 147 -11.84 18.65 1.63
CA GLU A 147 -11.88 17.69 0.53
C GLU A 147 -13.33 17.29 0.23
N SER A 148 -13.65 17.19 -1.06
CA SER A 148 -14.95 16.70 -1.51
C SER A 148 -15.00 15.18 -1.44
N THR A 149 -16.14 14.65 -1.00
CA THR A 149 -16.40 13.20 -0.98
C THR A 149 -17.48 12.82 -2.00
N ALA A 150 -17.42 11.58 -2.45
CA ALA A 150 -18.43 10.94 -3.28
C ALA A 150 -19.17 9.85 -2.48
N PRO A 151 -20.44 9.54 -2.80
CA PRO A 151 -21.16 8.44 -2.17
C PRO A 151 -20.50 7.09 -2.43
N LEU A 152 -20.39 6.25 -1.40
CA LEU A 152 -20.00 4.85 -1.47
C LEU A 152 -21.18 3.99 -0.99
N PRO A 153 -22.04 3.50 -1.89
CA PRO A 153 -23.21 2.72 -1.50
C PRO A 153 -22.84 1.52 -0.62
N PRO A 154 -23.67 1.15 0.38
CA PRO A 154 -23.44 -0.05 1.17
C PRO A 154 -23.25 -1.29 0.28
N GLY A 155 -22.17 -2.04 0.53
CA GLY A 155 -21.81 -3.23 -0.26
C GLY A 155 -21.17 -2.95 -1.63
N ALA A 156 -20.93 -1.69 -2.00
CA ALA A 156 -20.21 -1.34 -3.22
C ALA A 156 -18.72 -1.71 -3.13
N LEU A 157 -18.10 -1.54 -1.97
CA LEU A 157 -16.72 -1.96 -1.75
C LEU A 157 -16.67 -3.47 -1.48
N LYS A 158 -16.10 -4.24 -2.41
CA LYS A 158 -15.90 -5.67 -2.28
C LYS A 158 -14.41 -5.98 -2.15
N VAL A 159 -14.01 -6.39 -0.97
CA VAL A 159 -12.68 -6.92 -0.69
C VAL A 159 -12.71 -8.44 -0.90
N VAL A 160 -11.65 -8.98 -1.49
CA VAL A 160 -11.46 -10.42 -1.68
C VAL A 160 -10.25 -10.91 -0.89
N LYS A 161 -10.15 -12.24 -0.73
CA LYS A 161 -8.96 -12.84 -0.15
C LYS A 161 -7.79 -12.70 -1.12
N ALA A 162 -6.66 -12.19 -0.65
CA ALA A 162 -5.46 -11.98 -1.42
C ALA A 162 -4.26 -12.68 -0.76
N THR A 163 -3.25 -13.01 -1.56
CA THR A 163 -2.01 -13.61 -1.08
C THR A 163 -1.15 -12.55 -0.40
N ALA A 164 -0.69 -12.85 0.82
CA ALA A 164 0.23 -11.96 1.53
C ALA A 164 1.55 -11.87 0.79
N TRP A 165 2.10 -10.66 0.69
CA TRP A 165 3.46 -10.48 0.22
C TRP A 165 4.42 -11.05 1.25
N ASP A 166 5.32 -11.93 0.81
CA ASP A 166 6.29 -12.63 1.64
C ASP A 166 7.56 -11.80 1.95
N GLY A 167 7.60 -10.55 1.49
CA GLY A 167 8.75 -9.65 1.65
C GLY A 167 9.92 -9.96 0.70
N ARG A 168 9.71 -10.78 -0.34
CA ARG A 168 10.74 -11.18 -1.31
C ARG A 168 10.56 -10.50 -2.66
N GLU A 169 11.58 -10.64 -3.50
CA GLU A 169 11.52 -10.25 -4.91
C GLU A 169 10.48 -11.07 -5.67
N PRO A 170 9.93 -10.55 -6.78
CA PRO A 170 9.08 -11.36 -7.62
C PRO A 170 9.89 -12.55 -8.16
N PRO A 171 9.23 -13.71 -8.38
CA PRO A 171 9.90 -14.82 -9.04
C PRO A 171 10.42 -14.35 -10.40
N VAL A 172 11.64 -14.77 -10.76
CA VAL A 172 12.15 -14.60 -12.11
C VAL A 172 11.22 -15.42 -13.00
N VAL A 173 10.36 -14.73 -13.75
CA VAL A 173 9.62 -15.37 -14.83
C VAL A 173 10.67 -15.63 -15.89
N GLU A 174 11.11 -16.88 -16.02
CA GLU A 174 11.81 -17.29 -17.23
C GLU A 174 10.81 -17.04 -18.36
N GLU A 175 11.04 -16.00 -19.16
CA GLU A 175 10.33 -15.86 -20.42
C GLU A 175 10.60 -17.16 -21.17
N GLU A 176 9.56 -17.97 -21.40
CA GLU A 176 9.66 -19.05 -22.37
C GLU A 176 10.08 -18.35 -23.67
N GLU A 177 11.36 -18.45 -24.02
CA GLU A 177 11.87 -18.00 -25.30
C GLU A 177 11.09 -18.81 -26.32
N PHE A 178 9.98 -18.25 -26.83
CA PHE A 178 9.30 -18.79 -27.99
C PHE A 178 10.36 -18.88 -29.08
N SER A 179 10.82 -20.09 -29.34
CA SER A 179 11.85 -20.31 -30.35
C SER A 179 11.29 -19.77 -31.66
N LEU A 180 12.10 -19.01 -32.39
CA LEU A 180 11.76 -18.61 -33.76
C LEU A 180 11.40 -19.83 -34.63
N GLU A 181 11.88 -21.03 -34.25
CA GLU A 181 11.55 -22.31 -34.88
C GLU A 181 10.07 -22.69 -34.69
N ASP A 182 9.45 -22.38 -33.56
CA ASP A 182 8.02 -22.69 -33.31
C ASP A 182 7.10 -21.79 -34.14
N ILE A 183 7.48 -20.53 -34.36
CA ILE A 183 6.75 -19.59 -35.22
C ILE A 183 6.90 -19.97 -36.71
N MET A 184 8.06 -20.49 -37.10
CA MET A 184 8.32 -20.92 -38.48
C MET A 184 7.76 -22.30 -38.82
N ALA A 185 7.39 -23.10 -37.82
CA ALA A 185 6.81 -24.43 -38.00
C ALA A 185 5.29 -24.40 -38.29
N GLU A 186 4.63 -23.25 -38.17
CA GLU A 186 3.17 -23.10 -38.39
C GLU A 186 2.79 -22.66 -39.82
N GLU A 187 3.75 -22.50 -40.74
CA GLU A 187 3.53 -22.21 -42.18
C GLU A 187 3.81 -23.41 -43.11
N LEU A 188 3.36 -24.63 -42.76
CA LEU A 188 3.41 -25.80 -43.65
C LEU A 188 2.10 -26.59 -43.70
#